data_AF-A0A2C5ZFA0-F1
#
_entry.id   AF-A0A2C5ZFA0-F1
#
_cell.length_a   1.000
_cell.length_b   1.000
_cell.length_c   1.000
_cell.angle_alpha   90.00
_cell.angle_beta   90.00
_cell.angle_gamma   90.00
#
_symmetry.space_group_name_H-M   'P 1'
#
loop_
_entity.id
_entity.type
_entity.pdbx_description
1 polymer ?
#
loop_
_entity_poly.entity_id
_entity_poly.type
_entity_poly.pdbx_seq_one_letter_code
_entity_poly.pdbx_strand_id
1 'polypeptide(L)'
;MSRHKKRTRRQKRRHAPSQPTPYRSAEYAPQAIAHFAKDSSWKKRDKKLTPAINKIYFASDFGIQDLHLDHIINLGTSFCHALQHFTAGCSDTGNGHLLTDAAVIRLAHACPNLIHLSLDSATQLTDESLLAFLTNCPNLQYVQIAGNNKQDGSIKGPALHHLITTPSSAPNLRQLVITDQPSQKETKRLSQTRKNLKIEVGNTDERFASEFVPPVSTPTPDDLFHRRRPFRQFTVGGLTYREEYAHPLIHKDDAAKALVFVDGSCLDNGRHTSRAGWACVMDDAKTEGIRSGQLELSSCPPTSNRAELRAAIAALSAWEWKLMGYTSLVIAADSEYVVKGATDWAQSWVRNGWRTSSRGAVENRDLWETLVCEIDLRQRNGLTIEFWRIPRGWNEAADRAAKDASDGMVVGA
;
A
#
# COMPACT_ATOMS: atom_id res chain seq x y z
N MET A 1 -47.97 -60.81 -57.01
CA MET A 1 -46.73 -60.06 -57.32
C MET A 1 -46.80 -58.71 -56.62
N SER A 2 -46.23 -58.59 -55.41
CA SER A 2 -46.44 -57.44 -54.52
C SER A 2 -45.19 -56.53 -54.46
N ARG A 3 -45.32 -55.31 -54.99
CA ARG A 3 -44.29 -54.25 -54.94
C ARG A 3 -44.32 -53.53 -53.59
N HIS A 4 -43.30 -53.74 -52.76
CA HIS A 4 -43.12 -53.04 -51.49
C HIS A 4 -42.52 -51.64 -51.68
N LYS A 5 -43.31 -50.61 -51.36
CA LYS A 5 -42.88 -49.21 -51.18
C LYS A 5 -42.05 -49.09 -49.89
N LYS A 6 -40.74 -48.81 -49.99
CA LYS A 6 -39.92 -48.35 -48.85
C LYS A 6 -39.94 -46.82 -48.79
N ARG A 7 -40.73 -46.28 -47.85
CA ARG A 7 -40.63 -44.90 -47.35
C ARG A 7 -39.49 -44.84 -46.33
N THR A 8 -38.43 -44.09 -46.61
CA THR A 8 -37.34 -43.83 -45.67
C THR A 8 -37.69 -42.67 -44.73
N ARG A 9 -37.65 -42.94 -43.42
CA ARG A 9 -37.86 -41.96 -42.33
C ARG A 9 -36.72 -40.95 -42.31
N ARG A 10 -37.02 -39.66 -42.56
CA ARG A 10 -36.16 -38.53 -42.19
C ARG A 10 -36.28 -38.29 -40.68
N GLN A 11 -35.29 -38.73 -39.90
CA GLN A 11 -35.14 -38.36 -38.50
C GLN A 11 -34.46 -36.98 -38.45
N LYS A 12 -35.23 -35.92 -38.17
CA LYS A 12 -34.69 -34.59 -37.82
C LYS A 12 -33.91 -34.73 -36.50
N ARG A 13 -32.57 -34.72 -36.57
CA ARG A 13 -31.72 -34.47 -35.40
C ARG A 13 -32.01 -33.04 -34.92
N ARG A 14 -32.71 -32.91 -33.80
CA ARG A 14 -32.81 -31.64 -33.07
C ARG A 14 -31.45 -31.41 -32.42
N HIS A 15 -30.71 -30.41 -32.90
CA HIS A 15 -29.57 -29.87 -32.16
C HIS A 15 -30.09 -29.30 -30.84
N ALA A 16 -29.53 -29.78 -29.73
CA ALA A 16 -29.72 -29.18 -28.42
C ALA A 16 -29.25 -27.71 -28.49
N PRO A 17 -29.95 -26.76 -27.88
CA PRO A 17 -29.47 -25.39 -27.79
C PRO A 17 -28.12 -25.40 -27.05
N SER A 18 -27.12 -24.82 -27.69
CA SER A 18 -25.80 -24.56 -27.13
C SER A 18 -25.94 -23.91 -25.76
N GLN A 19 -25.24 -24.45 -24.76
CA GLN A 19 -25.18 -23.83 -23.45
C GLN A 19 -24.76 -22.36 -23.58
N PRO A 20 -25.40 -21.43 -22.85
CA PRO A 20 -24.94 -20.06 -22.84
C PRO A 20 -23.50 -20.06 -22.33
N THR A 21 -22.60 -19.52 -23.15
CA THR A 21 -21.22 -19.20 -22.78
C THR A 21 -21.22 -18.55 -21.40
N PRO A 22 -20.38 -18.98 -20.44
CA PRO A 22 -20.29 -18.31 -19.16
C PRO A 22 -20.02 -16.83 -19.44
N TYR A 23 -20.89 -15.99 -18.88
CA TYR A 23 -20.80 -14.56 -18.94
C TYR A 23 -19.38 -14.18 -18.53
N ARG A 24 -18.57 -13.71 -19.49
CA ARG A 24 -17.23 -13.20 -19.25
C ARG A 24 -17.46 -11.94 -18.42
N SER A 25 -17.35 -12.08 -17.10
CA SER A 25 -17.24 -10.95 -16.18
C SER A 25 -16.29 -9.98 -16.85
N ALA A 26 -16.74 -8.74 -17.07
CA ALA A 26 -15.89 -7.69 -17.57
C ALA A 26 -14.57 -7.79 -16.80
N GLU A 27 -13.50 -8.19 -17.51
CA GLU A 27 -12.18 -8.31 -16.93
C GLU A 27 -11.94 -6.98 -16.23
N TYR A 28 -11.92 -7.02 -14.91
CA TYR A 28 -11.43 -5.95 -14.09
C TYR A 28 -10.00 -5.78 -14.56
N ALA A 29 -9.75 -4.86 -15.49
CA ALA A 29 -8.41 -4.61 -15.98
C ALA A 29 -7.63 -4.20 -14.73
N PRO A 30 -6.71 -5.04 -14.21
CA PRO A 30 -5.96 -4.65 -13.04
C PRO A 30 -5.23 -3.37 -13.44
N GLN A 31 -5.34 -2.32 -12.63
CA GLN A 31 -4.59 -1.10 -12.85
C GLN A 31 -3.15 -1.51 -13.15
N ALA A 32 -2.62 -1.06 -14.29
CA ALA A 32 -1.41 -1.62 -14.87
C ALA A 32 -0.17 -1.14 -14.10
N ILE A 33 0.09 -1.81 -12.97
CA ILE A 33 1.13 -1.50 -11.99
C ILE A 33 2.25 -2.55 -12.08
N ALA A 34 3.48 -2.09 -12.21
CA ALA A 34 4.66 -2.91 -12.01
C ALA A 34 5.25 -2.68 -10.61
N HIS A 35 5.16 -3.70 -9.76
CA HIS A 35 5.73 -3.66 -8.40
C HIS A 35 7.03 -4.48 -8.30
N PHE A 36 8.09 -3.87 -7.78
CA PHE A 36 9.37 -4.50 -7.47
C PHE A 36 9.71 -4.42 -5.98
N ALA A 37 9.51 -5.52 -5.26
CA ALA A 37 9.69 -5.55 -3.81
C ALA A 37 11.16 -5.58 -3.35
N LYS A 38 12.03 -6.21 -4.14
CA LYS A 38 13.46 -6.44 -3.83
C LYS A 38 14.25 -6.68 -5.11
N ASP A 39 15.58 -6.60 -5.10
CA ASP A 39 16.43 -6.74 -6.30
C ASP A 39 16.15 -8.02 -7.11
N SER A 40 15.91 -9.14 -6.42
CA SER A 40 15.56 -10.41 -7.10
C SER A 40 14.28 -10.33 -7.94
N SER A 41 13.36 -9.43 -7.61
CA SER A 41 12.12 -9.20 -8.37
C SER A 41 12.37 -8.51 -9.71
N TRP A 42 13.49 -7.77 -9.85
CA TRP A 42 13.93 -7.14 -11.10
C TRP A 42 14.30 -8.15 -12.18
N LYS A 43 14.67 -9.38 -11.79
CA LYS A 43 14.94 -10.47 -12.75
C LYS A 43 13.74 -10.80 -13.64
N LYS A 44 12.52 -10.46 -13.20
CA LYS A 44 11.27 -10.66 -13.94
C LYS A 44 10.76 -9.39 -14.62
N ARG A 45 11.57 -8.32 -14.71
CA ARG A 45 11.17 -7.01 -15.23
C ARG A 45 10.57 -7.08 -16.64
N ASP A 46 11.12 -7.89 -17.54
CA ASP A 46 10.62 -7.98 -18.93
C ASP A 46 9.18 -8.52 -19.01
N LYS A 47 8.76 -9.28 -17.98
CA LYS A 47 7.37 -9.75 -17.84
C LYS A 47 6.47 -8.75 -17.13
N LYS A 48 7.04 -7.87 -16.31
CA LYS A 48 6.30 -6.90 -15.49
C LYS A 48 6.12 -5.55 -16.21
N LEU A 49 7.15 -5.07 -16.90
CA LEU A 49 7.19 -3.79 -17.61
C LEU A 49 6.62 -3.95 -19.03
N THR A 50 5.34 -4.29 -19.10
CA THR A 50 4.62 -4.44 -20.37
C THR A 50 4.10 -3.09 -20.87
N PRO A 51 3.78 -2.92 -22.17
CA PRO A 51 3.25 -1.66 -22.70
C PRO A 51 1.95 -1.16 -22.06
N ALA A 52 1.23 -2.02 -21.32
CA ALA A 52 0.03 -1.63 -20.60
C ALA A 52 0.34 -0.83 -19.32
N ILE A 53 1.55 -0.96 -18.77
CA ILE A 53 1.93 -0.37 -17.47
C ILE A 53 1.98 1.15 -17.54
N ASN A 54 1.37 1.79 -16.55
CA ASN A 54 1.42 3.24 -16.35
C ASN A 54 1.79 3.62 -14.91
N LYS A 55 2.05 2.65 -14.04
CA LYS A 55 2.51 2.86 -12.66
C LYS A 55 3.68 1.94 -12.34
N ILE A 56 4.75 2.47 -11.77
CA ILE A 56 5.87 1.67 -11.27
C ILE A 56 6.07 1.99 -9.79
N TYR A 57 6.18 0.93 -8.98
CA TYR A 57 6.42 1.02 -7.55
C TYR A 57 7.60 0.12 -7.18
N PHE A 58 8.63 0.70 -6.59
CA PHE A 58 9.74 0.00 -5.96
C PHE A 58 9.55 0.06 -4.44
N ALA A 59 9.54 -1.09 -3.79
CA ALA A 59 9.38 -1.14 -2.34
C ALA A 59 10.67 -0.77 -1.61
N SER A 60 10.57 -0.66 -0.29
CA SER A 60 11.65 -0.25 0.62
C SER A 60 12.94 -1.06 0.49
N ASP A 61 12.82 -2.36 0.26
CA ASP A 61 13.96 -3.28 0.18
C ASP A 61 14.61 -3.33 -1.21
N PHE A 62 14.10 -2.53 -2.16
CA PHE A 62 14.65 -2.45 -3.49
C PHE A 62 15.74 -1.39 -3.57
N GLY A 63 16.96 -1.80 -3.95
CA GLY A 63 18.09 -0.89 -4.17
C GLY A 63 17.97 -0.18 -5.51
N ILE A 64 17.07 0.80 -5.63
CA ILE A 64 16.90 1.58 -6.86
C ILE A 64 18.20 2.29 -7.21
N GLN A 65 18.59 2.29 -8.49
CA GLN A 65 19.88 2.80 -8.97
C GLN A 65 19.67 3.41 -10.34
N ASP A 66 20.60 4.25 -10.79
CA ASP A 66 20.58 4.89 -12.11
C ASP A 66 20.35 3.89 -13.25
N LEU A 67 20.99 2.72 -13.20
CA LEU A 67 20.85 1.66 -14.22
C LEU A 67 19.39 1.15 -14.35
N HIS A 68 18.63 1.17 -13.25
CA HIS A 68 17.22 0.81 -13.28
C HIS A 68 16.39 1.85 -14.04
N LEU A 69 16.69 3.15 -13.85
CA LEU A 69 16.05 4.23 -14.60
C LEU A 69 16.42 4.17 -16.08
N ASP A 70 17.69 3.95 -16.40
CA ASP A 70 18.16 3.82 -17.78
C ASP A 70 17.47 2.64 -18.48
N HIS A 71 17.26 1.51 -17.78
CA HIS A 71 16.51 0.39 -18.35
C HIS A 71 15.05 0.75 -18.66
N ILE A 72 14.38 1.47 -17.76
CA ILE A 72 12.99 1.93 -17.97
C ILE A 72 12.92 2.87 -19.18
N ILE A 73 13.85 3.82 -19.28
CA ILE A 73 13.93 4.76 -20.40
C ILE A 73 14.15 4.01 -21.72
N ASN A 74 14.99 2.97 -21.69
CA ASN A 74 15.30 2.14 -22.86
C ASN A 74 14.15 1.20 -23.30
N LEU A 75 13.04 1.10 -22.55
CA LEU A 75 11.82 0.46 -23.05
C LEU A 75 11.16 1.26 -24.18
N GLY A 76 11.56 2.51 -24.35
CA GLY A 76 11.19 3.36 -25.48
C GLY A 76 10.17 4.44 -25.13
N THR A 77 10.04 5.39 -26.04
CA THR A 77 9.22 6.60 -25.88
C THR A 77 7.78 6.29 -25.54
N SER A 78 7.15 5.32 -26.21
CA SER A 78 5.76 4.96 -25.97
C SER A 78 5.50 4.49 -24.53
N PHE A 79 6.41 3.70 -23.97
CA PHE A 79 6.31 3.25 -22.58
C PHE A 79 6.47 4.44 -21.62
N CYS A 80 7.50 5.26 -21.82
CA CYS A 80 7.78 6.41 -20.94
C CYS A 80 6.66 7.45 -20.97
N HIS A 81 6.02 7.67 -22.13
CA HIS A 81 4.90 8.59 -22.26
C HIS A 81 3.59 8.02 -21.68
N ALA A 82 3.48 6.70 -21.53
CA ALA A 82 2.36 6.07 -20.84
C ALA A 82 2.51 6.12 -19.32
N LEU A 83 3.73 6.29 -18.81
CA LEU A 83 4.02 6.31 -17.37
C LEU A 83 3.42 7.54 -16.69
N GLN A 84 2.61 7.30 -15.68
CA GLN A 84 1.90 8.33 -14.90
C GLN A 84 2.34 8.36 -13.43
N HIS A 85 2.72 7.22 -12.86
CA HIS A 85 3.12 7.13 -11.45
C HIS A 85 4.46 6.44 -11.33
N PHE A 86 5.39 7.07 -10.61
CA PHE A 86 6.68 6.51 -10.28
C PHE A 86 6.98 6.72 -8.81
N THR A 87 7.21 5.61 -8.10
CA THR A 87 7.53 5.63 -6.67
C THR A 87 8.73 4.74 -6.41
N ALA A 88 9.75 5.29 -5.75
CA ALA A 88 10.95 4.57 -5.36
C ALA A 88 11.57 5.12 -4.07
N GLY A 89 12.38 4.27 -3.44
CA GLY A 89 13.06 4.59 -2.18
C GLY A 89 12.20 4.28 -0.95
N CYS A 90 12.81 4.46 0.22
CA CYS A 90 12.16 4.37 1.53
C CYS A 90 12.96 5.16 2.54
N SER A 91 12.29 5.85 3.45
CA SER A 91 12.88 6.68 4.51
C SER A 91 13.84 5.92 5.43
N ASP A 92 13.66 4.60 5.56
CA ASP A 92 14.32 3.81 6.60
C ASP A 92 15.52 3.02 6.07
N THR A 93 15.37 2.41 4.89
CA THR A 93 16.45 1.61 4.25
C THR A 93 17.49 2.49 3.55
N GLY A 94 17.13 3.73 3.22
CA GLY A 94 18.03 4.69 2.60
C GLY A 94 18.17 4.54 1.09
N ASN A 95 17.59 3.52 0.44
CA ASN A 95 17.98 3.11 -0.92
C ASN A 95 17.80 4.15 -2.05
N GLY A 96 16.98 5.19 -1.85
CA GLY A 96 16.90 6.30 -2.80
C GLY A 96 18.20 7.09 -2.95
N HIS A 97 19.13 6.98 -1.98
CA HIS A 97 20.42 7.69 -2.02
C HIS A 97 21.26 7.25 -3.20
N LEU A 98 21.01 6.08 -3.80
CA LEU A 98 21.76 5.57 -4.94
C LEU A 98 21.36 6.22 -6.28
N LEU A 99 20.35 7.08 -6.29
CA LEU A 99 19.95 7.84 -7.47
C LEU A 99 20.74 9.15 -7.58
N THR A 100 21.16 9.48 -8.79
CA THR A 100 21.84 10.75 -9.11
C THR A 100 20.93 11.73 -9.84
N ASP A 101 21.25 13.03 -9.75
CA ASP A 101 20.57 14.07 -10.53
C ASP A 101 20.58 13.74 -12.02
N ALA A 102 21.71 13.28 -12.55
CA ALA A 102 21.85 12.97 -13.97
C ALA A 102 20.83 11.91 -14.44
N ALA A 103 20.61 10.85 -13.67
CA ALA A 103 19.66 9.80 -14.04
C ALA A 103 18.21 10.24 -13.88
N VAL A 104 17.91 10.96 -12.81
CA VAL A 104 16.57 11.45 -12.51
C VAL A 104 16.13 12.54 -13.50
N ILE A 105 17.04 13.42 -13.92
CA ILE A 105 16.80 14.41 -14.99
C ILE A 105 16.48 13.70 -16.31
N ARG A 106 17.20 12.63 -16.68
CA ARG A 106 16.86 11.83 -17.87
C ARG A 106 15.45 11.24 -17.76
N LEU A 107 15.06 10.74 -16.59
CA LEU A 107 13.71 10.23 -16.35
C LEU A 107 12.64 11.32 -16.54
N ALA A 108 12.88 12.52 -15.99
CA ALA A 108 11.99 13.68 -16.14
C ALA A 108 11.77 14.06 -17.60
N HIS A 109 12.83 14.07 -18.42
CA HIS A 109 12.72 14.32 -19.86
C HIS A 109 11.99 13.21 -20.63
N ALA A 110 12.17 11.95 -20.23
CA ALA A 110 11.56 10.80 -20.91
C ALA A 110 10.06 10.65 -20.61
N CYS A 111 9.58 11.11 -19.44
CA CYS A 111 8.24 10.84 -18.92
C CYS A 111 7.40 12.12 -18.72
N PRO A 112 6.97 12.81 -19.80
CA PRO A 112 6.27 14.09 -19.70
C PRO A 112 4.86 13.99 -19.09
N ASN A 113 4.26 12.80 -19.08
CA ASN A 113 2.90 12.57 -18.59
C ASN A 113 2.82 12.10 -17.12
N LEU A 114 3.93 12.21 -16.37
CA LEU A 114 3.92 11.92 -14.95
C LEU A 114 2.92 12.80 -14.20
N ILE A 115 2.15 12.15 -13.34
CA ILE A 115 1.15 12.74 -12.45
C ILE A 115 1.63 12.66 -11.00
N HIS A 116 2.27 11.54 -10.64
CA HIS A 116 2.76 11.27 -9.30
C HIS A 116 4.23 10.83 -9.35
N LEU A 117 5.09 11.56 -8.65
CA LEU A 117 6.47 11.19 -8.42
C LEU A 117 6.74 11.13 -6.91
N SER A 118 7.31 10.03 -6.45
CA SER A 118 7.79 9.91 -5.08
C SER A 118 9.17 9.26 -5.04
N LEU A 119 10.16 10.02 -4.59
CA LEU A 119 11.54 9.57 -4.38
C LEU A 119 11.88 9.80 -2.90
N ASP A 120 11.90 8.71 -2.14
CA ASP A 120 12.19 8.73 -0.69
C ASP A 120 13.67 8.39 -0.42
N SER A 121 14.26 8.89 0.66
CA SER A 121 15.71 8.80 0.93
C SER A 121 16.60 9.28 -0.22
N ALA A 122 16.13 10.22 -1.04
CA ALA A 122 16.82 10.73 -2.21
C ALA A 122 17.89 11.79 -1.83
N THR A 123 18.78 11.43 -0.92
CA THR A 123 19.68 12.37 -0.23
C THR A 123 20.67 13.07 -1.18
N GLN A 124 21.01 12.42 -2.29
CA GLN A 124 21.89 12.96 -3.34
C GLN A 124 21.19 13.86 -4.35
N LEU A 125 19.84 13.89 -4.40
CA LEU A 125 19.12 14.69 -5.37
C LEU A 125 19.04 16.16 -4.94
N THR A 126 19.35 17.05 -5.86
CA THR A 126 19.41 18.48 -5.62
C THR A 126 18.21 19.22 -6.23
N ASP A 127 18.22 20.55 -6.11
CA ASP A 127 17.29 21.41 -6.83
C ASP A 127 17.29 21.18 -8.36
N GLU A 128 18.36 20.65 -8.96
CA GLU A 128 18.38 20.33 -10.39
C GLU A 128 17.38 19.24 -10.76
N SER A 129 17.32 18.16 -9.97
CA SER A 129 16.33 17.10 -10.11
C SER A 129 14.90 17.63 -9.97
N LEU A 130 14.65 18.39 -8.90
CA LEU A 130 13.32 18.93 -8.64
C LEU A 130 12.89 19.86 -9.80
N LEU A 131 13.77 20.77 -10.23
CA LEU A 131 13.49 21.71 -11.31
C LEU A 131 13.22 20.99 -12.64
N ALA A 132 13.95 19.91 -12.94
CA ALA A 132 13.74 19.13 -14.15
C ALA A 132 12.32 18.55 -14.22
N PHE A 133 11.79 17.98 -13.14
CA PHE A 133 10.39 17.50 -13.12
C PHE A 133 9.37 18.62 -13.24
N LEU A 134 9.57 19.72 -12.48
CA LEU A 134 8.66 20.86 -12.50
C LEU A 134 8.57 21.54 -13.89
N THR A 135 9.62 21.38 -14.71
CA THR A 135 9.71 21.95 -16.06
C THR A 135 9.23 20.99 -17.15
N ASN A 136 9.57 19.70 -17.05
CA ASN A 136 9.32 18.72 -18.12
C ASN A 136 8.02 17.92 -17.97
N CYS A 137 7.40 17.91 -16.79
CA CYS A 137 6.21 17.11 -16.49
C CYS A 137 5.02 18.00 -16.08
N PRO A 138 4.31 18.64 -17.03
CA PRO A 138 3.26 19.64 -16.74
C PRO A 138 2.01 19.06 -16.04
N ASN A 139 1.83 17.73 -16.10
CA ASN A 139 0.71 17.03 -15.49
C ASN A 139 0.95 16.61 -14.03
N LEU A 140 2.14 16.91 -13.48
CA LEU A 140 2.46 16.57 -12.09
C LEU A 140 1.48 17.21 -11.12
N GLN A 141 0.89 16.38 -10.28
CA GLN A 141 -0.01 16.76 -9.20
C GLN A 141 0.62 16.50 -7.82
N TYR A 142 1.46 15.48 -7.72
CA TYR A 142 2.19 15.12 -6.50
C TYR A 142 3.68 14.94 -6.81
N VAL A 143 4.52 15.62 -6.04
CA VAL A 143 5.97 15.44 -6.08
C VAL A 143 6.48 15.24 -4.65
N GLN A 144 7.26 14.18 -4.45
CA GLN A 144 8.04 13.97 -3.25
C GLN A 144 9.51 13.73 -3.61
N ILE A 145 10.40 14.51 -2.99
CA ILE A 145 11.84 14.26 -2.93
C ILE A 145 12.27 14.47 -1.48
N ALA A 146 12.29 13.39 -0.72
CA ALA A 146 12.62 13.41 0.70
C ALA A 146 14.10 13.07 0.93
N GLY A 147 14.70 13.68 1.95
CA GLY A 147 15.95 13.20 2.53
C GLY A 147 15.70 11.95 3.39
N ASN A 148 16.53 11.72 4.41
CA ASN A 148 16.22 10.75 5.45
C ASN A 148 16.83 11.12 6.80
N ASN A 149 16.48 10.34 7.82
CA ASN A 149 16.90 10.55 9.21
C ASN A 149 18.41 10.40 9.49
N LYS A 150 19.19 9.87 8.55
CA LYS A 150 20.66 9.75 8.67
C LYS A 150 21.40 10.86 7.95
N GLN A 151 20.78 11.42 6.91
CA GLN A 151 21.38 12.43 6.06
C GLN A 151 20.29 13.30 5.44
N ASP A 152 20.32 14.59 5.76
CA ASP A 152 19.49 15.60 5.10
C ASP A 152 19.63 15.49 3.58
N GLY A 153 18.53 15.73 2.88
CA GLY A 153 18.54 15.84 1.43
C GLY A 153 19.25 17.09 0.93
N SER A 154 19.39 17.19 -0.39
CA SER A 154 20.20 18.23 -1.03
C SER A 154 19.39 19.34 -1.72
N ILE A 155 18.08 19.47 -1.43
CA ILE A 155 17.23 20.57 -1.93
C ILE A 155 17.39 21.80 -1.04
N LYS A 156 18.09 22.80 -1.56
CA LYS A 156 18.52 24.03 -0.86
C LYS A 156 17.65 25.25 -1.17
N GLY A 157 16.73 25.16 -2.13
CA GLY A 157 15.72 26.19 -2.36
C GLY A 157 15.67 26.84 -3.75
N PRO A 158 16.71 26.84 -4.62
CA PRO A 158 16.60 27.35 -5.99
C PRO A 158 15.37 26.85 -6.79
N ALA A 159 15.02 25.57 -6.70
CA ALA A 159 13.84 25.03 -7.38
C ALA A 159 12.53 25.57 -6.76
N LEU A 160 12.51 25.78 -5.44
CA LEU A 160 11.38 26.38 -4.74
C LEU A 160 11.25 27.86 -5.09
N HIS A 161 12.37 28.57 -5.23
CA HIS A 161 12.40 29.94 -5.70
C HIS A 161 11.82 30.06 -7.10
N HIS A 162 12.14 29.13 -8.00
CA HIS A 162 11.53 29.08 -9.34
C HIS A 162 9.99 28.93 -9.27
N LEU A 163 9.46 28.11 -8.37
CA LEU A 163 8.00 28.01 -8.19
C LEU A 163 7.36 29.28 -7.62
N ILE A 164 8.13 30.10 -6.89
CA ILE A 164 7.69 31.41 -6.38
C ILE A 164 7.65 32.44 -7.51
N THR A 165 8.72 32.51 -8.32
CA THR A 165 8.89 33.54 -9.35
C THR A 165 8.18 33.20 -10.66
N THR A 166 7.87 31.93 -10.90
CA THR A 166 7.21 31.44 -12.12
C THR A 166 5.93 30.67 -11.77
N PRO A 167 4.79 31.34 -11.45
CA PRO A 167 3.55 30.67 -11.05
C PRO A 167 2.92 29.75 -12.11
N SER A 168 3.29 29.94 -13.38
CA SER A 168 2.88 29.06 -14.50
C SER A 168 3.63 27.72 -14.51
N SER A 169 4.76 27.60 -13.80
CA SER A 169 5.49 26.33 -13.66
C SER A 169 4.71 25.35 -12.80
N ALA A 170 4.68 24.08 -13.21
CA ALA A 170 3.92 23.00 -12.59
C ALA A 170 2.47 23.42 -12.23
N PRO A 171 1.64 23.75 -13.23
CA PRO A 171 0.31 24.36 -13.02
C PRO A 171 -0.68 23.43 -12.30
N ASN A 172 -0.47 22.12 -12.44
CA ASN A 172 -1.32 21.10 -11.84
C ASN A 172 -0.82 20.62 -10.47
N LEU A 173 0.32 21.12 -9.98
CA LEU A 173 0.89 20.67 -8.72
C LEU A 173 -0.05 21.01 -7.56
N ARG A 174 -0.44 19.98 -6.80
CA ARG A 174 -1.33 20.08 -5.62
C ARG A 174 -0.60 19.77 -4.33
N GLN A 175 0.39 18.89 -4.38
CA GLN A 175 1.17 18.52 -3.21
C GLN A 175 2.67 18.45 -3.55
N LEU A 176 3.48 19.09 -2.71
CA LEU A 176 4.93 19.03 -2.72
C LEU A 176 5.42 18.56 -1.35
N VAL A 177 6.11 17.42 -1.31
CA VAL A 177 6.69 16.84 -0.09
C VAL A 177 8.21 16.90 -0.20
N ILE A 178 8.83 17.66 0.69
CA ILE A 178 10.28 17.86 0.76
C ILE A 178 10.73 17.79 2.23
N THR A 179 10.40 16.67 2.86
CA THR A 179 10.82 16.32 4.22
C THR A 179 12.32 16.02 4.28
N ASP A 180 12.92 16.26 5.46
CA ASP A 180 14.35 16.11 5.72
C ASP A 180 15.23 16.91 4.74
N GLN A 181 14.84 18.17 4.44
CA GLN A 181 15.57 19.08 3.54
C GLN A 181 16.01 20.38 4.25
N PRO A 182 17.14 21.00 3.85
CA PRO A 182 17.65 22.24 4.47
C PRO A 182 16.90 23.52 4.08
N SER A 183 15.91 23.46 3.19
CA SER A 183 15.27 24.63 2.51
C SER A 183 14.08 25.28 3.26
N GLN A 184 14.15 25.38 4.59
CA GLN A 184 13.05 25.82 5.45
C GLN A 184 12.55 27.27 5.20
N LYS A 185 13.37 28.16 4.66
CA LYS A 185 12.99 29.56 4.42
C LYS A 185 12.19 29.71 3.14
N GLU A 186 12.62 29.05 2.07
CA GLU A 186 11.99 29.07 0.76
C GLU A 186 10.65 28.35 0.77
N THR A 187 10.52 27.25 1.52
CA THR A 187 9.24 26.55 1.73
C THR A 187 8.17 27.46 2.31
N LYS A 188 8.52 28.25 3.35
CA LYS A 188 7.63 29.21 3.98
C LYS A 188 7.17 30.27 2.98
N ARG A 189 8.07 30.83 2.18
CA ARG A 189 7.72 31.81 1.13
C ARG A 189 6.82 31.19 0.06
N LEU A 190 7.12 29.97 -0.38
CA LEU A 190 6.32 29.26 -1.38
C LEU A 190 4.89 29.02 -0.88
N SER A 191 4.72 28.65 0.39
CA SER A 191 3.39 28.44 1.00
C SER A 191 2.52 29.71 1.00
N GLN A 192 3.15 30.88 1.14
CA GLN A 192 2.46 32.17 1.12
C GLN A 192 2.05 32.57 -0.30
N THR A 193 2.88 32.25 -1.30
CA THR A 193 2.65 32.59 -2.70
C THR A 193 1.64 31.65 -3.38
N ARG A 194 1.74 30.33 -3.17
CA ARG A 194 0.88 29.33 -3.81
C ARG A 194 -0.07 28.69 -2.79
N LYS A 195 -1.12 29.42 -2.39
CA LYS A 195 -2.07 28.99 -1.33
C LYS A 195 -2.79 27.65 -1.57
N ASN A 196 -2.92 27.24 -2.84
CA ASN A 196 -3.57 25.98 -3.22
C ASN A 196 -2.58 24.80 -3.31
N LEU A 197 -1.28 25.04 -3.10
CA LEU A 197 -0.25 24.02 -3.07
C LEU A 197 -0.04 23.58 -1.62
N LYS A 198 -0.37 22.32 -1.31
CA LYS A 198 -0.04 21.72 -0.03
C LYS A 198 1.46 21.43 0.00
N ILE A 199 2.18 22.06 0.91
CA ILE A 199 3.62 21.86 1.09
C ILE A 199 3.83 21.12 2.39
N GLU A 200 4.51 19.98 2.31
CA GLU A 200 4.86 19.16 3.44
C GLU A 200 6.38 19.21 3.64
N VAL A 201 6.77 19.61 4.85
CA VAL A 201 8.14 19.79 5.34
C VAL A 201 8.21 19.26 6.76
N GLY A 202 9.42 19.06 7.28
CA GLY A 202 9.65 18.44 8.58
C GLY A 202 10.45 17.15 8.41
N ASN A 203 10.54 16.36 9.46
CA ASN A 203 11.25 15.08 9.40
C ASN A 203 10.30 13.95 9.05
N THR A 204 10.75 12.98 8.26
CA THR A 204 9.90 11.82 7.87
C THR A 204 9.50 10.97 9.08
N ASP A 205 10.25 11.04 10.19
CA ASP A 205 10.02 10.36 11.47
C ASP A 205 8.89 11.00 12.33
N GLU A 206 7.88 11.62 11.74
CA GLU A 206 6.81 12.29 12.51
C GLU A 206 5.41 11.68 12.30
N ARG A 207 5.25 10.70 11.39
CA ARG A 207 3.95 10.11 11.05
C ARG A 207 3.81 8.66 11.53
N PHE A 208 3.69 8.49 12.84
CA PHE A 208 3.37 7.21 13.48
C PHE A 208 1.86 7.01 13.65
N ALA A 209 1.45 5.77 13.88
CA ALA A 209 0.08 5.49 14.29
C ALA A 209 -0.12 5.95 15.73
N SER A 210 -1.37 6.27 16.08
CA SER A 210 -1.74 6.65 17.46
C SER A 210 -2.44 5.50 18.18
N GLU A 211 -2.46 5.51 19.51
CA GLU A 211 -3.22 4.53 20.28
C GLU A 211 -4.70 4.95 20.31
N PHE A 212 -5.58 4.05 19.89
CA PHE A 212 -7.02 4.24 20.01
C PHE A 212 -7.43 4.00 21.46
N VAL A 213 -8.00 5.02 22.09
CA VAL A 213 -8.47 4.94 23.48
C VAL A 213 -10.00 4.94 23.48
N PRO A 214 -10.66 3.80 23.78
CA PRO A 214 -12.11 3.73 23.83
C PRO A 214 -12.68 4.56 25.01
N PRO A 215 -13.88 5.13 24.88
CA PRO A 215 -14.57 5.76 26.00
C PRO A 215 -14.81 4.77 27.15
N VAL A 216 -14.59 5.20 28.39
CA VAL A 216 -14.72 4.37 29.60
C VAL A 216 -16.11 3.72 29.74
N SER A 217 -17.16 4.37 29.23
CA SER A 217 -18.54 3.89 29.30
C SER A 217 -18.90 2.78 28.30
N THR A 218 -18.09 2.59 27.24
CA THR A 218 -18.36 1.64 26.15
C THR A 218 -17.03 1.02 25.71
N PRO A 219 -16.51 0.04 26.47
CA PRO A 219 -15.14 -0.42 26.31
C PRO A 219 -14.99 -1.50 25.23
N THR A 220 -16.08 -2.06 24.69
CA THR A 220 -15.99 -3.20 23.78
C THR A 220 -16.10 -2.79 22.31
N PRO A 221 -15.51 -3.56 21.37
CA PRO A 221 -15.69 -3.35 19.95
C PRO A 221 -17.16 -3.28 19.54
N ASP A 222 -18.02 -4.15 20.07
CA ASP A 222 -19.44 -4.19 19.73
C ASP A 222 -20.22 -2.97 20.24
N ASP A 223 -19.77 -2.32 21.33
CA ASP A 223 -20.39 -1.08 21.83
C ASP A 223 -20.06 0.15 20.98
N LEU A 224 -18.95 0.10 20.25
CA LEU A 224 -18.37 1.23 19.51
C LEU A 224 -18.51 1.10 18.00
N PHE A 225 -18.43 -0.13 17.50
CA PHE A 225 -18.43 -0.44 16.08
C PHE A 225 -19.56 -1.41 15.77
N HIS A 226 -20.40 -1.02 14.83
CA HIS A 226 -21.54 -1.84 14.43
C HIS A 226 -21.35 -2.38 13.01
N ARG A 227 -21.89 -3.57 12.78
CA ARG A 227 -21.91 -4.16 11.44
C ARG A 227 -22.99 -3.46 10.61
N ARG A 228 -22.56 -2.68 9.61
CA ARG A 228 -23.46 -2.30 8.50
C ARG A 228 -23.43 -3.42 7.46
N ARG A 229 -24.60 -3.76 6.91
CA ARG A 229 -24.73 -4.62 5.73
C ARG A 229 -25.07 -3.78 4.51
N PRO A 230 -24.09 -3.08 3.92
CA PRO A 230 -24.33 -2.41 2.66
C PRO A 230 -24.64 -3.48 1.62
N PHE A 231 -25.64 -3.18 0.80
CA PHE A 231 -26.01 -4.02 -0.31
C PHE A 231 -26.00 -3.18 -1.57
N ARG A 232 -25.55 -3.79 -2.67
CA ARG A 232 -25.73 -3.23 -3.99
C ARG A 232 -26.99 -3.84 -4.59
N GLN A 233 -27.89 -2.98 -5.03
CA GLN A 233 -29.10 -3.37 -5.72
C GLN A 233 -28.94 -3.05 -7.21
N PHE A 234 -29.18 -4.03 -8.07
CA PHE A 234 -29.08 -3.84 -9.51
C PHE A 234 -30.12 -4.69 -10.23
N THR A 235 -30.54 -4.24 -11.43
CA THR A 235 -31.59 -4.90 -12.20
C THR A 235 -31.03 -5.43 -13.52
N VAL A 236 -31.20 -6.73 -13.78
CA VAL A 236 -30.82 -7.39 -15.03
C VAL A 236 -32.03 -8.15 -15.57
N GLY A 237 -32.44 -7.86 -16.81
CA GLY A 237 -33.57 -8.54 -17.44
C GLY A 237 -34.90 -8.38 -16.70
N GLY A 238 -35.09 -7.27 -15.98
CA GLY A 238 -36.30 -7.02 -15.17
C GLY A 238 -36.30 -7.69 -13.79
N LEU A 239 -35.26 -8.45 -13.44
CA LEU A 239 -35.07 -9.02 -12.11
C LEU A 239 -34.14 -8.14 -11.28
N THR A 240 -34.54 -7.83 -10.05
CA THR A 240 -33.74 -7.09 -9.10
C THR A 240 -32.91 -8.06 -8.25
N TYR A 241 -31.59 -7.84 -8.25
CA TYR A 241 -30.62 -8.57 -7.45
C TYR A 241 -30.14 -7.68 -6.30
N ARG A 242 -29.90 -8.31 -5.15
CA ARG A 242 -29.32 -7.70 -3.96
C ARG A 242 -28.06 -8.47 -3.60
N GLU A 243 -26.92 -7.83 -3.74
CA GLU A 243 -25.62 -8.42 -3.42
C GLU A 243 -25.06 -7.73 -2.18
N GLU A 244 -24.83 -8.50 -1.12
CA GLU A 244 -24.16 -8.02 0.08
C GLU A 244 -22.68 -8.41 0.00
N TYR A 245 -21.77 -7.48 0.24
CA TYR A 245 -20.33 -7.76 0.29
C TYR A 245 -19.82 -7.72 1.74
N ALA A 246 -18.58 -8.17 1.97
CA ALA A 246 -17.92 -7.95 3.26
C ALA A 246 -17.66 -6.44 3.48
N HIS A 247 -17.90 -5.98 4.70
CA HIS A 247 -17.72 -4.57 5.07
C HIS A 247 -17.24 -4.49 6.52
N PRO A 248 -16.28 -3.60 6.85
CA PRO A 248 -15.73 -3.60 8.19
C PRO A 248 -16.78 -3.13 9.19
N LEU A 249 -16.55 -3.40 10.48
CA LEU A 249 -17.31 -2.77 11.54
C LEU A 249 -17.05 -1.25 11.51
N ILE A 250 -18.11 -0.45 11.64
CA ILE A 250 -18.07 1.00 11.47
C ILE A 250 -18.36 1.67 12.79
N HIS A 251 -17.56 2.69 13.13
CA HIS A 251 -17.76 3.45 14.36
C HIS A 251 -19.16 4.08 14.39
N LYS A 252 -19.84 3.99 15.54
CA LYS A 252 -21.23 4.46 15.70
C LYS A 252 -21.41 5.96 15.41
N ASP A 253 -20.41 6.76 15.77
CA ASP A 253 -20.43 8.22 15.63
C ASP A 253 -19.62 8.72 14.42
N ASP A 254 -18.91 7.84 13.72
CA ASP A 254 -18.05 8.21 12.58
C ASP A 254 -18.13 7.15 11.48
N ALA A 255 -18.94 7.43 10.46
CA ALA A 255 -19.14 6.51 9.34
C ALA A 255 -17.88 6.30 8.48
N ALA A 256 -16.87 7.16 8.60
CA ALA A 256 -15.60 7.06 7.88
C ALA A 256 -14.49 6.38 8.71
N LYS A 257 -14.82 5.85 9.90
CA LYS A 257 -13.92 5.08 10.76
C LYS A 257 -14.27 3.60 10.76
N ALA A 258 -13.32 2.78 10.31
CA ALA A 258 -13.43 1.31 10.25
C ALA A 258 -12.60 0.64 11.36
N LEU A 259 -13.02 -0.57 11.75
CA LEU A 259 -12.27 -1.48 12.61
C LEU A 259 -11.88 -2.75 11.85
N VAL A 260 -10.64 -3.20 12.06
CA VAL A 260 -10.12 -4.48 11.58
C VAL A 260 -9.38 -5.19 12.71
N PHE A 261 -9.57 -6.49 12.83
CA PHE A 261 -8.90 -7.34 13.81
C PHE A 261 -7.69 -8.01 13.17
N VAL A 262 -6.59 -8.16 13.91
CA VAL A 262 -5.37 -8.83 13.45
C VAL A 262 -4.85 -9.80 14.51
N ASP A 263 -4.24 -10.90 14.07
CA ASP A 263 -3.61 -11.88 14.96
C ASP A 263 -2.49 -12.66 14.26
N GLY A 264 -1.52 -13.13 15.03
CA GLY A 264 -0.40 -13.96 14.57
C GLY A 264 -0.18 -15.22 15.41
N SER A 265 -0.31 -16.38 14.77
CA SER A 265 -0.04 -17.69 15.39
C SER A 265 1.31 -18.25 14.97
N CYS A 266 1.99 -18.95 15.88
CA CYS A 266 3.15 -19.79 15.56
C CYS A 266 3.08 -21.13 16.31
N LEU A 267 2.89 -22.21 15.56
CA LEU A 267 3.01 -23.58 16.06
C LEU A 267 4.47 -23.91 16.30
N ASP A 268 4.76 -24.62 17.40
CA ASP A 268 6.12 -25.01 17.79
C ASP A 268 7.10 -23.82 17.93
N ASN A 269 6.61 -22.63 18.33
CA ASN A 269 7.39 -21.39 18.41
C ASN A 269 8.75 -21.59 19.09
N GLY A 270 9.83 -21.18 18.41
CA GLY A 270 11.21 -21.32 18.87
C GLY A 270 11.88 -22.64 18.51
N ARG A 271 11.19 -23.55 17.79
CA ARG A 271 11.75 -24.82 17.30
C ARG A 271 12.04 -24.76 15.80
N HIS A 272 12.87 -25.67 15.30
CA HIS A 272 13.15 -25.79 13.86
C HIS A 272 11.92 -26.22 13.03
N THR A 273 10.88 -26.76 13.66
CA THR A 273 9.59 -27.13 13.04
C THR A 273 8.56 -25.99 13.06
N SER A 274 8.96 -24.78 13.49
CA SER A 274 8.05 -23.65 13.67
C SER A 274 7.29 -23.36 12.37
N ARG A 275 5.97 -23.25 12.47
CA ARG A 275 5.09 -22.79 11.38
C ARG A 275 4.25 -21.64 11.88
N ALA A 276 4.32 -20.51 11.18
CA ALA A 276 3.61 -19.31 11.58
C ALA A 276 2.58 -18.90 10.54
N GLY A 277 1.46 -18.36 11.00
CA GLY A 277 0.35 -17.89 10.18
C GLY A 277 -0.18 -16.58 10.74
N TRP A 278 -0.64 -15.72 9.84
CA TRP A 278 -1.18 -14.39 10.15
C TRP A 278 -2.60 -14.29 9.61
N ALA A 279 -3.41 -13.45 10.23
CA ALA A 279 -4.74 -13.14 9.73
C ALA A 279 -5.15 -11.70 10.02
N CYS A 280 -5.93 -11.11 9.12
CA CYS A 280 -6.71 -9.91 9.38
C CYS A 280 -8.17 -10.12 8.99
N VAL A 281 -9.07 -9.61 9.84
CA VAL A 281 -10.51 -9.86 9.76
C VAL A 281 -11.25 -8.53 9.85
N MET A 282 -11.89 -8.15 8.75
CA MET A 282 -12.80 -7.00 8.71
C MET A 282 -14.25 -7.40 9.02
N ASP A 283 -14.64 -8.62 8.63
CA ASP A 283 -15.98 -9.17 8.82
C ASP A 283 -15.89 -10.69 8.91
N ASP A 284 -16.08 -11.23 10.12
CA ASP A 284 -16.01 -12.67 10.38
C ASP A 284 -17.26 -13.45 9.93
N ALA A 285 -18.35 -12.77 9.56
CA ALA A 285 -19.53 -13.43 9.01
C ALA A 285 -19.38 -13.79 7.53
N LYS A 286 -18.34 -13.29 6.86
CA LYS A 286 -18.09 -13.54 5.44
C LYS A 286 -16.65 -13.92 5.20
N THR A 287 -16.45 -14.98 4.43
CA THR A 287 -15.12 -15.44 4.01
C THR A 287 -14.34 -14.34 3.28
N GLU A 288 -15.01 -13.49 2.51
CA GLU A 288 -14.41 -12.33 1.81
C GLU A 288 -13.86 -11.27 2.77
N GLY A 289 -14.34 -11.23 4.01
CA GLY A 289 -13.89 -10.33 5.07
C GLY A 289 -12.72 -10.87 5.88
N ILE A 290 -12.17 -12.03 5.49
CA ILE A 290 -11.01 -12.65 6.11
C ILE A 290 -9.87 -12.70 5.08
N ARG A 291 -8.67 -12.31 5.51
CA ARG A 291 -7.42 -12.54 4.79
C ARG A 291 -6.48 -13.23 5.74
N SER A 292 -5.94 -14.37 5.33
CA SER A 292 -4.93 -15.08 6.11
C SER A 292 -3.85 -15.64 5.21
N GLY A 293 -2.73 -16.03 5.80
CA GLY A 293 -1.62 -16.62 5.07
C GLY A 293 -0.58 -17.22 6.00
N GLN A 294 0.20 -18.16 5.46
CA GLN A 294 1.43 -18.57 6.13
C GLN A 294 2.43 -17.43 6.11
N LEU A 295 3.18 -17.26 7.19
CA LEU A 295 4.29 -16.33 7.25
C LEU A 295 5.33 -16.73 6.20
N GLU A 296 5.74 -15.78 5.38
CA GLU A 296 6.67 -16.02 4.30
C GLU A 296 8.04 -16.47 4.84
N LEU A 297 8.65 -17.46 4.17
CA LEU A 297 10.01 -17.88 4.51
C LEU A 297 11.00 -16.73 4.26
N SER A 298 11.69 -16.30 5.32
CA SER A 298 12.77 -15.33 5.26
C SER A 298 14.06 -15.92 5.85
N SER A 299 15.13 -15.12 5.90
CA SER A 299 16.37 -15.50 6.59
C SER A 299 16.21 -15.61 8.11
N CYS A 300 15.09 -15.11 8.66
CA CYS A 300 14.76 -15.20 10.07
C CYS A 300 13.76 -16.33 10.32
N PRO A 301 13.87 -17.06 11.45
CA PRO A 301 12.93 -18.11 11.79
C PRO A 301 11.51 -17.56 11.98
N PRO A 302 10.46 -18.34 11.65
CA PRO A 302 9.09 -17.95 11.93
C PRO A 302 8.85 -17.93 13.43
N THR A 303 8.25 -16.84 13.92
CA THR A 303 7.87 -16.65 15.33
C THR A 303 6.49 -16.03 15.41
N SER A 304 5.84 -16.13 16.58
CA SER A 304 4.54 -15.48 16.81
C SER A 304 4.65 -13.95 16.62
N ASN A 305 5.67 -13.28 17.20
CA ASN A 305 5.88 -11.84 16.99
C ASN A 305 6.00 -11.42 15.51
N ARG A 306 6.63 -12.26 14.67
CA ARG A 306 6.71 -11.98 13.23
C ARG A 306 5.36 -12.14 12.53
N ALA A 307 4.58 -13.15 12.92
CA ALA A 307 3.22 -13.32 12.39
C ALA A 307 2.30 -12.17 12.79
N GLU A 308 2.39 -11.71 14.05
CA GLU A 308 1.64 -10.56 14.57
C GLU A 308 1.92 -9.29 13.76
N LEU A 309 3.20 -8.97 13.52
CA LEU A 309 3.59 -7.83 12.69
C LEU A 309 3.10 -7.98 11.25
N ARG A 310 3.21 -9.19 10.69
CA ARG A 310 2.77 -9.47 9.32
C ARG A 310 1.25 -9.31 9.17
N ALA A 311 0.48 -9.64 10.20
CA ALA A 311 -0.97 -9.45 10.25
C ALA A 311 -1.35 -7.97 10.22
N ALA A 312 -0.66 -7.13 11.00
CA ALA A 312 -0.84 -5.67 10.98
C ALA A 312 -0.50 -5.07 9.60
N ILE A 313 0.63 -5.48 8.99
CA ILE A 313 1.02 -5.07 7.63
C ILE A 313 -0.03 -5.51 6.60
N ALA A 314 -0.55 -6.74 6.73
CA ALA A 314 -1.58 -7.25 5.84
C ALA A 314 -2.85 -6.41 5.93
N ALA A 315 -3.31 -6.04 7.13
CA ALA A 315 -4.52 -5.24 7.31
C ALA A 315 -4.45 -3.88 6.57
N LEU A 316 -3.28 -3.25 6.51
CA LEU A 316 -3.09 -1.96 5.82
C LEU A 316 -3.20 -2.07 4.29
N SER A 317 -2.93 -3.24 3.72
CA SER A 317 -2.85 -3.48 2.27
C SER A 317 -3.90 -4.46 1.72
N ALA A 318 -4.61 -5.17 2.59
CA ALA A 318 -5.62 -6.16 2.23
C ALA A 318 -6.83 -5.55 1.50
N TRP A 319 -7.12 -4.27 1.77
CA TRP A 319 -8.25 -3.56 1.20
C TRP A 319 -7.89 -2.11 0.86
N GLU A 320 -8.55 -1.58 -0.17
CA GLU A 320 -8.42 -0.18 -0.59
C GLU A 320 -9.32 0.71 0.29
N TRP A 321 -8.97 0.87 1.56
CA TRP A 321 -9.78 1.54 2.59
C TRP A 321 -10.35 2.89 2.16
N LYS A 322 -9.53 3.71 1.47
CA LYS A 322 -9.95 5.02 0.95
C LYS A 322 -10.99 4.90 -0.18
N LEU A 323 -10.85 3.93 -1.08
CA LEU A 323 -11.83 3.68 -2.14
C LEU A 323 -13.14 3.12 -1.57
N MET A 324 -13.07 2.46 -0.42
CA MET A 324 -14.24 2.03 0.35
C MET A 324 -14.90 3.19 1.14
N GLY A 325 -14.31 4.39 1.12
CA GLY A 325 -14.87 5.59 1.77
C GLY A 325 -14.36 5.86 3.19
N TYR A 326 -13.38 5.09 3.68
CA TYR A 326 -12.84 5.26 5.03
C TYR A 326 -11.66 6.24 5.07
N THR A 327 -11.64 7.11 6.08
CA THR A 327 -10.55 8.04 6.34
C THR A 327 -9.84 7.78 7.66
N SER A 328 -10.36 6.86 8.48
CA SER A 328 -9.73 6.38 9.71
C SER A 328 -9.86 4.85 9.80
N LEU A 329 -8.78 4.18 10.21
CA LEU A 329 -8.71 2.75 10.42
C LEU A 329 -8.16 2.46 11.82
N VAL A 330 -8.93 1.71 12.60
CA VAL A 330 -8.52 1.16 13.90
C VAL A 330 -8.11 -0.30 13.68
N ILE A 331 -6.85 -0.62 14.02
CA ILE A 331 -6.31 -1.98 14.00
C ILE A 331 -6.36 -2.53 15.42
N ALA A 332 -7.26 -3.47 15.67
CA ALA A 332 -7.38 -4.15 16.95
C ALA A 332 -6.50 -5.40 17.01
N ALA A 333 -5.68 -5.50 18.07
CA ALA A 333 -4.82 -6.63 18.36
C ALA A 333 -4.77 -6.89 19.87
N ASP A 334 -4.59 -8.14 20.29
CA ASP A 334 -4.31 -8.51 21.69
C ASP A 334 -2.80 -8.51 22.02
N SER A 335 -1.95 -8.42 21.00
CA SER A 335 -0.50 -8.27 21.11
C SER A 335 -0.08 -6.86 21.57
N GLU A 336 0.38 -6.76 22.82
CA GLU A 336 1.01 -5.53 23.33
C GLU A 336 2.26 -5.15 22.53
N TYR A 337 3.00 -6.15 22.04
CA TYR A 337 4.18 -5.94 21.21
C TYR A 337 3.85 -5.15 19.94
N VAL A 338 2.75 -5.48 19.27
CA VAL A 338 2.29 -4.76 18.08
C VAL A 338 1.75 -3.37 18.46
N VAL A 339 0.83 -3.30 19.43
CA VAL A 339 0.16 -2.03 19.76
C VAL A 339 1.16 -1.01 20.31
N LYS A 340 1.89 -1.33 21.38
CA LYS A 340 2.88 -0.39 21.95
C LYS A 340 4.07 -0.19 21.04
N GLY A 341 4.46 -1.21 20.28
CA GLY A 341 5.52 -1.05 19.30
C GLY A 341 5.14 -0.05 18.20
N ALA A 342 3.92 -0.10 17.67
CA ALA A 342 3.47 0.79 16.60
C ALA A 342 3.17 2.23 17.08
N THR A 343 2.71 2.39 18.32
CA THR A 343 2.25 3.70 18.85
C THR A 343 3.26 4.42 19.73
N ASP A 344 4.33 3.76 20.15
CA ASP A 344 5.33 4.31 21.08
C ASP A 344 6.76 3.91 20.69
N TRP A 345 7.10 2.62 20.74
CA TRP A 345 8.50 2.19 20.64
C TRP A 345 9.12 2.44 19.26
N ALA A 346 8.38 2.23 18.18
CA ALA A 346 8.86 2.45 16.82
C ALA A 346 9.33 3.90 16.61
N GLN A 347 8.62 4.87 17.19
CA GLN A 347 9.03 6.27 17.13
C GLN A 347 10.42 6.48 17.76
N SER A 348 10.65 5.86 18.91
CA SER A 348 11.95 5.93 19.59
C SER A 348 13.03 5.14 18.85
N TRP A 349 12.70 4.00 18.26
CA TRP A 349 13.66 3.18 17.50
C TRP A 349 14.10 3.88 16.23
N VAL A 350 13.19 4.43 15.45
CA VAL A 350 13.48 5.17 14.22
C VAL A 350 14.41 6.35 14.55
N ARG A 351 14.06 7.18 15.55
CA ARG A 351 14.90 8.31 16.01
C ARG A 351 16.30 7.90 16.46
N ASN A 352 16.46 6.70 17.02
CA ASN A 352 17.74 6.19 17.52
C ASN A 352 18.44 5.25 16.53
N GLY A 353 18.07 5.27 15.25
CA GLY A 353 18.72 4.46 14.21
C GLY A 353 18.51 2.96 14.39
N TRP A 354 17.30 2.55 14.76
CA TRP A 354 16.86 1.18 15.01
C TRP A 354 17.64 0.46 16.12
N ARG A 355 17.83 1.18 17.23
CA ARG A 355 18.47 0.66 18.45
C ARG A 355 17.50 0.70 19.63
N THR A 356 17.60 -0.33 20.46
CA THR A 356 16.89 -0.41 21.75
C THR A 356 17.52 0.54 22.78
N SER A 357 16.83 0.76 23.90
CA SER A 357 17.35 1.57 25.02
C SER A 357 18.66 1.02 25.61
N SER A 358 18.88 -0.29 25.52
CA SER A 358 20.14 -0.96 25.89
C SER A 358 21.21 -0.93 24.78
N ARG A 359 20.98 -0.16 23.69
CA ARG A 359 21.83 -0.02 22.50
C ARG A 359 21.98 -1.28 21.64
N GLY A 360 21.24 -2.34 21.94
CA GLY A 360 21.14 -3.55 21.09
C GLY A 360 20.31 -3.30 19.83
N ALA A 361 20.42 -4.20 18.86
CA ALA A 361 19.59 -4.17 17.65
C ALA A 361 18.12 -4.45 17.98
N VAL A 362 17.20 -3.77 17.30
CA VAL A 362 15.77 -4.05 17.41
C VAL A 362 15.45 -5.38 16.73
N GLU A 363 14.75 -6.27 17.44
CA GLU A 363 14.28 -7.54 16.87
C GLU A 363 13.15 -7.32 15.86
N ASN A 364 13.08 -8.17 14.84
CA ASN A 364 12.08 -8.09 13.76
C ASN A 364 12.08 -6.73 13.03
N ARG A 365 13.23 -6.06 13.01
CA ARG A 365 13.44 -4.76 12.38
C ARG A 365 12.90 -4.71 10.94
N ASP A 366 13.09 -5.78 10.18
CA ASP A 366 12.61 -5.90 8.81
C ASP A 366 11.08 -5.70 8.68
N LEU A 367 10.31 -6.31 9.59
CA LEU A 367 8.86 -6.17 9.61
C LEU A 367 8.42 -4.84 10.25
N TRP A 368 9.16 -4.34 11.25
CA TRP A 368 8.87 -3.02 11.82
C TRP A 368 9.08 -1.89 10.82
N GLU A 369 10.18 -1.91 10.06
CA GLU A 369 10.45 -0.95 8.98
C GLU A 369 9.32 -1.02 7.94
N THR A 370 8.89 -2.22 7.56
CA THR A 370 7.76 -2.41 6.65
C THR A 370 6.46 -1.81 7.21
N LEU A 371 6.15 -2.07 8.49
CA LEU A 371 4.94 -1.56 9.13
C LEU A 371 4.93 -0.04 9.24
N VAL A 372 6.04 0.57 9.67
CA VAL A 372 6.20 2.03 9.77
C VAL A 372 6.03 2.68 8.39
N CYS A 373 6.64 2.11 7.36
CA CYS A 373 6.51 2.58 5.97
C CYS A 373 5.06 2.51 5.47
N GLU A 374 4.35 1.40 5.72
CA GLU A 374 2.96 1.26 5.34
C GLU A 374 2.06 2.28 6.07
N ILE A 375 2.27 2.48 7.38
CA ILE A 375 1.55 3.49 8.16
C ILE A 375 1.75 4.88 7.56
N ASP A 376 3.00 5.30 7.35
CA ASP A 376 3.30 6.62 6.78
C ASP A 376 2.68 6.77 5.39
N LEU A 377 2.80 5.77 4.51
CA LEU A 377 2.19 5.77 3.18
C LEU A 377 0.66 5.95 3.26
N ARG A 378 -0.02 5.25 4.16
CA ARG A 378 -1.48 5.37 4.30
C ARG A 378 -1.88 6.71 4.90
N GLN A 379 -1.13 7.22 5.87
CA GLN A 379 -1.37 8.53 6.46
C GLN A 379 -1.12 9.68 5.47
N ARG A 380 -0.09 9.59 4.61
CA ARG A 380 0.14 10.55 3.49
C ARG A 380 -1.03 10.58 2.51
N ASN A 381 -1.66 9.43 2.28
CA ASN A 381 -2.87 9.27 1.46
C ASN A 381 -4.17 9.62 2.20
N GLY A 382 -4.07 10.18 3.42
CA GLY A 382 -5.22 10.67 4.19
C GLY A 382 -6.08 9.56 4.82
N LEU A 383 -5.46 8.45 5.20
CA LEU A 383 -6.04 7.43 6.07
C LEU A 383 -5.34 7.49 7.43
N THR A 384 -6.03 7.97 8.47
CA THR A 384 -5.51 7.97 9.84
C THR A 384 -5.46 6.55 10.38
N ILE A 385 -4.32 6.14 10.95
CA ILE A 385 -4.13 4.80 11.50
C ILE A 385 -4.05 4.88 13.03
N GLU A 386 -4.88 4.06 13.69
CA GLU A 386 -4.89 3.91 15.14
C GLU A 386 -4.75 2.43 15.50
N PHE A 387 -4.06 2.11 16.59
CA PHE A 387 -3.97 0.74 17.12
C PHE A 387 -4.73 0.64 18.45
N TRP A 388 -5.48 -0.44 18.61
CA TRP A 388 -6.25 -0.70 19.82
C TRP A 388 -5.84 -2.03 20.45
N ARG A 389 -5.32 -1.97 21.69
CA ARG A 389 -5.11 -3.18 22.50
C ARG A 389 -6.43 -3.69 23.03
N ILE A 390 -6.81 -4.90 22.61
CA ILE A 390 -8.02 -5.59 23.06
C ILE A 390 -7.68 -6.85 23.88
N PRO A 391 -8.55 -7.31 24.78
CA PRO A 391 -8.44 -8.64 25.37
C PRO A 391 -8.53 -9.74 24.32
N ARG A 392 -7.75 -10.82 24.50
CA ARG A 392 -7.73 -11.97 23.59
C ARG A 392 -9.11 -12.57 23.27
N GLY A 393 -10.02 -12.58 24.24
CA GLY A 393 -11.39 -13.09 24.05
C GLY A 393 -12.24 -12.26 23.07
N TRP A 394 -11.80 -11.06 22.67
CA TRP A 394 -12.45 -10.26 21.63
C TRP A 394 -11.83 -10.46 20.25
N ASN A 395 -10.72 -11.20 20.15
CA ASN A 395 -9.95 -11.41 18.92
C ASN A 395 -10.09 -12.83 18.35
N GLU A 396 -11.11 -13.58 18.77
CA GLU A 396 -11.23 -15.04 18.50
C GLU A 396 -11.27 -15.39 17.01
N ALA A 397 -11.88 -14.55 16.17
CA ALA A 397 -11.97 -14.79 14.73
C ALA A 397 -10.60 -14.68 14.05
N ALA A 398 -9.79 -13.69 14.43
CA ALA A 398 -8.43 -13.52 13.91
C ALA A 398 -7.51 -14.62 14.44
N ASP A 399 -7.57 -14.95 15.75
CA ASP A 399 -6.79 -16.05 16.36
C ASP A 399 -7.06 -17.40 15.67
N ARG A 400 -8.32 -17.71 15.39
CA ARG A 400 -8.69 -18.93 14.66
C ARG A 400 -8.12 -18.94 13.25
N ALA A 401 -8.31 -17.85 12.49
CA ALA A 401 -7.83 -17.75 11.11
C ALA A 401 -6.29 -17.80 11.01
N ALA A 402 -5.58 -17.21 11.98
CA ALA A 402 -4.13 -17.26 12.04
C ALA A 402 -3.61 -18.66 12.38
N LYS A 403 -4.28 -19.37 13.30
CA LYS A 403 -3.97 -20.78 13.62
C LYS A 403 -4.21 -21.70 12.43
N ASP A 404 -5.34 -21.57 11.76
CA ASP A 404 -5.65 -22.33 10.55
C ASP A 404 -4.59 -22.10 9.47
N ALA A 405 -4.17 -20.84 9.28
CA ALA A 405 -3.09 -20.50 8.36
C ALA A 405 -1.75 -21.12 8.76
N SER A 406 -1.40 -21.13 10.05
CA SER A 406 -0.18 -21.77 10.55
C SER A 406 -0.14 -23.28 10.29
N ASP A 407 -1.30 -23.92 10.16
CA ASP A 407 -1.44 -25.33 9.79
C ASP A 407 -1.62 -25.58 8.28
N GLY A 408 -1.58 -24.50 7.47
CA GLY A 408 -1.62 -24.57 6.00
C GLY A 408 -2.99 -24.37 5.37
N MET A 409 -4.02 -24.03 6.15
CA MET A 409 -5.34 -23.67 5.65
C MET A 409 -5.41 -22.15 5.43
N VAL A 410 -5.43 -21.72 4.17
CA VAL A 410 -5.36 -20.29 3.80
C VAL A 410 -6.70 -19.82 3.22
N VAL A 411 -7.14 -18.60 3.61
CA VAL A 411 -8.38 -17.99 3.12
C VAL A 411 -8.09 -16.62 2.48
N GLY A 412 -8.47 -16.45 1.22
CA GLY A 412 -8.49 -15.15 0.54
C GLY A 412 -7.13 -14.57 0.13
N ALA A 413 -6.13 -15.40 -0.14
CA ALA A 413 -4.75 -15.00 -0.49
C ALA A 413 -4.63 -14.13 -1.77
#